data_AF-A0A2U9BQ87-F1
#
_entry.id   AF-A0A2U9BQ87-F1
#
_cell.length_a   1.000
_cell.length_b   1.000
_cell.length_c   1.000
_cell.angle_alpha   90.00
_cell.angle_beta   90.00
_cell.angle_gamma   90.00
#
_symmetry.space_group_name_H-M   'P 1'
#
loop_
_entity.id
_entity.type
_entity.pdbx_description
1 polymer ?
#
loop_
_entity_poly.entity_id
_entity_poly.type
_entity_poly.pdbx_seq_one_letter_code
_entity_poly.pdbx_strand_id
1 'polypeptide(L)'
;MAQGSRKFKAQRPGSSKKPHQSKHKGPKKGGRIIAPKKAQVVEQQKLKKGLEVAIRNKIEMEVTQKASSSLHKPLSVVKGAEGKGNPGAARPGTSSK
;
A
#
# COMPACT_ATOMS: atom_id res chain seq x y z
N MET A 1 36.31 39.21 -40.86
CA MET A 1 36.12 37.86 -40.28
C MET A 1 36.38 37.95 -38.79
N ALA A 2 35.44 37.53 -37.93
CA ALA A 2 35.61 37.61 -36.47
C ALA A 2 36.05 36.25 -35.92
N GLN A 3 37.22 36.25 -35.29
CA GLN A 3 37.94 35.06 -34.80
C GLN A 3 37.35 34.59 -33.45
N GLY A 4 36.80 33.37 -33.44
CA GLY A 4 36.64 32.39 -32.33
C GLY A 4 36.31 32.84 -30.90
N SER A 5 35.22 32.29 -30.34
CA SER A 5 34.90 32.40 -28.91
C SER A 5 35.89 31.63 -28.03
N ARG A 6 36.63 32.36 -27.17
CA ARG A 6 37.41 31.78 -26.06
C ARG A 6 36.46 31.12 -25.06
N LYS A 7 36.49 29.78 -24.98
CA LYS A 7 35.71 29.01 -24.01
C LYS A 7 36.36 29.09 -22.63
N PHE A 8 35.93 30.04 -21.80
CA PHE A 8 36.20 29.96 -20.36
C PHE A 8 35.39 28.79 -19.79
N LYS A 9 36.06 27.83 -19.15
CA LYS A 9 35.39 26.82 -18.32
C LYS A 9 34.70 27.58 -17.19
N ALA A 10 33.36 27.59 -17.18
CA ALA A 10 32.61 28.16 -16.07
C ALA A 10 32.92 27.35 -14.80
N GLN A 11 33.73 27.92 -13.90
CA GLN A 11 33.89 27.41 -12.55
C GLN A 11 32.58 27.69 -11.81
N ARG A 12 31.67 26.71 -11.80
CA ARG A 12 30.44 26.77 -10.98
C ARG A 12 30.84 26.54 -9.52
N PRO A 13 30.59 27.48 -8.60
CA PRO A 13 30.76 27.20 -7.18
C PRO A 13 29.60 26.29 -6.75
N GLY A 14 29.88 25.01 -6.51
CA GLY A 14 28.86 24.09 -5.98
C GLY A 14 28.95 22.63 -6.40
N SER A 15 30.03 22.16 -7.02
CA SER A 15 30.22 20.71 -7.21
C SER A 15 30.63 20.03 -5.90
N SER A 16 29.67 19.90 -4.98
CA SER A 16 29.73 18.87 -3.93
C SER A 16 28.62 17.86 -4.21
N LYS A 17 29.01 16.62 -4.50
CA LYS A 17 28.12 15.46 -4.56
C LYS A 17 27.53 15.27 -3.16
N LYS A 18 26.42 15.93 -2.86
CA LYS A 18 25.61 15.60 -1.70
C LYS A 18 24.57 14.55 -2.11
N PRO A 19 24.32 13.51 -1.28
CA PRO A 19 23.21 12.60 -1.54
C PRO A 19 21.96 13.45 -1.70
N HIS A 20 21.24 13.22 -2.80
CA HIS A 20 20.03 13.92 -3.14
C HIS A 20 18.99 13.60 -2.07
N GLN A 21 18.99 14.35 -0.96
CA GLN A 21 17.88 14.37 -0.04
C GLN A 21 16.66 14.73 -0.88
N SER A 22 15.76 13.78 -1.01
CA SER A 22 14.48 13.95 -1.67
C SER A 22 13.69 14.97 -0.86
N LYS A 23 13.98 16.25 -1.06
CA LYS A 23 13.07 17.32 -0.66
C LYS A 23 11.73 16.93 -1.25
N HIS A 24 10.70 16.85 -0.42
CA HIS A 24 9.34 16.58 -0.86
C HIS A 24 9.04 17.58 -1.98
N LYS A 25 9.06 17.08 -3.22
CA LYS A 25 8.68 17.87 -4.38
C LYS A 25 7.27 18.35 -4.07
N GLY A 26 7.07 19.65 -4.12
CA GLY A 26 5.76 20.25 -3.94
C GLY A 26 4.72 19.57 -4.83
N PRO A 27 3.44 19.77 -4.56
CA PRO A 27 2.37 19.04 -5.21
C PRO A 27 2.58 18.95 -6.73
N LYS A 28 2.63 17.72 -7.24
CA LYS A 28 2.82 17.48 -8.68
C LYS A 28 1.70 18.19 -9.43
N LYS A 29 2.02 18.87 -10.53
CA LYS A 29 1.01 19.49 -11.41
C LYS A 29 -0.03 18.43 -11.80
N GLY A 30 -1.30 18.68 -11.48
CA GLY A 30 -2.42 17.73 -11.68
C GLY A 30 -2.69 16.76 -10.52
N GLY A 31 -1.89 16.77 -9.45
CA GLY A 31 -2.14 15.98 -8.25
C GLY A 31 -3.27 16.55 -7.40
N ARG A 32 -4.32 15.76 -7.16
CA ARG A 32 -5.40 16.14 -6.26
C ARG A 32 -4.91 16.02 -4.81
N ILE A 33 -4.65 17.15 -4.17
CA ILE A 33 -4.26 17.22 -2.75
C ILE A 33 -5.52 17.19 -1.90
N ILE A 34 -5.55 16.30 -0.91
CA ILE A 34 -6.62 16.30 0.09
C ILE A 34 -6.37 17.46 1.05
N ALA A 35 -7.34 18.36 1.19
CA ALA A 35 -7.24 19.43 2.16
C ALA A 35 -7.01 18.86 3.58
N PRO A 36 -6.20 19.49 4.45
CA PRO A 36 -5.88 18.94 5.77
C PRO A 36 -7.11 18.52 6.59
N LYS A 37 -8.20 19.29 6.52
CA LYS A 37 -9.49 18.96 7.18
C LYS A 37 -10.16 17.68 6.63
N LYS A 38 -9.97 17.38 5.35
CA LYS A 38 -10.51 16.16 4.71
C LYS A 38 -9.55 14.98 4.86
N ALA A 39 -8.26 15.21 5.14
CA ALA A 39 -7.28 14.15 5.38
C ALA A 39 -7.65 13.32 6.61
N GLN A 40 -8.01 13.98 7.73
CA GLN A 40 -8.45 13.31 8.96
C GLN A 40 -9.67 12.41 8.71
N VAL A 41 -10.67 12.89 7.97
CA VAL A 41 -11.87 12.11 7.65
C VAL A 41 -11.52 10.89 6.78
N VAL A 42 -10.64 11.06 5.80
CA VAL A 42 -10.20 9.96 4.93
C VAL A 42 -9.38 8.93 5.70
N GLU A 43 -8.51 9.35 6.61
CA GLU A 43 -7.75 8.46 7.50
C GLU A 43 -8.67 7.68 8.43
N GLN A 44 -9.63 8.35 9.08
CA GLN A 44 -10.65 7.70 9.91
C GLN A 44 -11.47 6.68 9.12
N GLN A 45 -11.89 7.00 7.89
CA GLN A 45 -12.62 6.06 7.04
C GLN A 45 -11.78 4.82 6.68
N LYS A 46 -10.49 5.01 6.37
CA LYS A 46 -9.57 3.89 6.10
C LYS A 46 -9.39 3.01 7.33
N LEU A 47 -9.18 3.62 8.50
CA LEU A 47 -9.07 2.89 9.76
C LEU A 47 -10.36 2.12 10.08
N LYS A 48 -11.53 2.77 9.97
CA LYS A 48 -12.83 2.13 10.17
C LYS A 48 -13.02 0.92 9.24
N LYS A 49 -12.78 1.10 7.94
CA LYS A 49 -12.92 0.00 6.96
C LYS A 49 -11.96 -1.15 7.24
N GLY A 50 -10.71 -0.84 7.61
CA GLY A 50 -9.71 -1.86 7.96
C GLY A 50 -10.11 -2.68 9.18
N LEU A 51 -10.58 -2.00 10.25
CA LEU A 51 -11.04 -2.66 11.46
C LEU A 51 -12.31 -3.49 11.21
N GLU A 52 -13.27 -2.98 10.45
CA GLU A 52 -14.51 -3.69 10.11
C GLU A 52 -14.22 -5.01 9.39
N VAL A 53 -13.33 -4.98 8.39
CA VAL A 53 -12.92 -6.20 7.66
C VAL A 53 -12.17 -7.16 8.57
N ALA A 54 -11.25 -6.66 9.41
CA ALA A 54 -10.50 -7.51 10.35
C ALA A 54 -11.41 -8.21 11.37
N ILE A 55 -12.41 -7.49 11.90
CA ILE A 55 -13.39 -8.04 12.84
C ILE A 55 -14.25 -9.10 12.15
N ARG A 56 -14.77 -8.83 10.94
CA ARG A 56 -15.53 -9.83 10.17
C ARG A 56 -14.73 -11.11 9.95
N ASN A 57 -13.50 -10.98 9.46
CA ASN A 57 -12.61 -12.12 9.23
C ASN A 57 -12.36 -12.91 10.53
N LYS A 58 -12.14 -12.22 11.65
CA LYS A 58 -11.91 -12.88 12.95
C LYS A 58 -13.14 -13.66 13.40
N ILE A 59 -14.32 -13.06 13.32
CA ILE A 59 -15.59 -13.71 13.67
C ILE A 59 -15.83 -14.92 12.75
N GLU A 60 -15.64 -14.77 11.45
CA GLU A 60 -15.81 -15.87 10.49
C GLU A 60 -14.89 -17.06 10.82
N MET A 61 -13.63 -16.78 11.15
CA MET A 61 -12.68 -17.82 11.55
C MET A 61 -13.10 -18.51 12.85
N GLU A 62 -13.44 -17.75 13.89
CA GLU A 62 -13.82 -18.30 15.20
C GLU A 62 -15.12 -19.12 15.12
N VAL A 63 -16.12 -18.62 14.40
CA VAL A 63 -17.40 -19.31 14.21
C VAL A 63 -17.20 -20.58 13.40
N THR A 64 -16.39 -20.54 12.33
CA THR A 64 -16.10 -21.73 11.52
C THR A 64 -15.33 -22.77 12.34
N GLN A 65 -14.36 -22.35 13.14
CA GLN A 65 -13.59 -23.24 14.00
C GLN A 65 -14.50 -23.92 15.02
N LYS A 66 -15.35 -23.14 15.71
CA LYS A 66 -16.32 -23.66 16.68
C LYS A 66 -17.30 -24.64 16.02
N ALA A 67 -17.87 -24.28 14.88
CA ALA A 67 -18.78 -25.15 14.15
C ALA A 67 -18.08 -26.43 13.66
N SER A 68 -16.86 -26.33 13.15
CA SER A 68 -16.08 -27.48 12.67
C SER A 68 -15.69 -28.43 13.80
N SER A 69 -15.52 -27.93 15.03
CA SER A 69 -15.30 -28.80 16.19
C SER A 69 -16.57 -29.49 16.70
N SER A 70 -17.74 -28.91 16.43
CA SER A 70 -19.02 -29.47 16.86
C SER A 70 -19.64 -30.45 15.86
N LEU A 71 -19.31 -30.33 14.58
CA LEU A 71 -19.81 -31.21 13.53
C LEU A 71 -18.87 -32.41 13.32
N HIS A 72 -19.44 -33.53 12.86
CA HIS A 72 -18.68 -34.72 12.47
C HIS A 72 -17.84 -34.52 11.18
N LYS A 73 -18.04 -33.41 10.45
CA LYS A 73 -17.30 -33.03 9.25
C LYS A 73 -16.94 -31.54 9.30
N PRO A 74 -15.67 -31.17 9.02
CA PRO A 74 -15.24 -29.77 9.09
C PRO A 74 -15.90 -28.93 7.99
N LEU A 75 -16.23 -27.69 8.33
CA LEU A 75 -16.80 -26.72 7.40
C LEU A 75 -15.68 -25.93 6.72
N SER A 76 -15.86 -25.60 5.44
CA SER A 76 -14.94 -24.74 4.69
C SER A 76 -15.61 -23.41 4.38
N VAL A 77 -14.98 -22.30 4.77
CA VAL A 77 -15.44 -20.96 4.38
C VAL A 77 -15.13 -20.75 2.90
N VAL A 78 -16.16 -20.45 2.11
CA VAL A 78 -16.02 -20.02 0.72
C VAL A 78 -16.01 -18.51 0.71
N LYS A 79 -14.91 -17.93 0.23
CA LYS A 79 -14.79 -16.48 0.10
C LYS A 79 -15.75 -16.02 -1.00
N GLY A 80 -16.64 -15.08 -0.68
CA GLY A 80 -17.60 -14.54 -1.64
C GLY A 80 -16.88 -13.82 -2.79
N ALA A 81 -17.60 -13.46 -3.85
CA ALA A 81 -17.08 -12.62 -4.92
C ALA A 81 -16.88 -11.16 -4.44
N GLU A 82 -16.03 -10.97 -3.45
CA GLU A 82 -15.52 -9.66 -3.09
C GLU A 82 -14.49 -9.24 -4.15
N GLY A 83 -14.85 -8.19 -4.89
CA GLY A 83 -14.23 -7.80 -6.16
C GLY A 83 -12.71 -7.93 -6.22
N LYS A 84 -12.23 -8.51 -7.33
CA LYS A 84 -10.84 -8.65 -7.77
C LYS A 84 -9.87 -7.73 -7.01
N GLY A 85 -9.11 -8.29 -6.07
CA GLY A 85 -8.09 -7.52 -5.38
C GLY A 85 -7.35 -8.17 -4.21
N ASN A 86 -6.94 -9.45 -4.31
CA ASN A 86 -5.65 -9.96 -3.81
C ASN A 86 -5.54 -11.50 -3.98
N PRO A 87 -4.72 -12.01 -4.92
CA PRO A 87 -4.30 -13.40 -4.93
C PRO A 87 -2.99 -13.50 -4.13
N GLY A 88 -3.07 -13.84 -2.84
CA GLY A 88 -1.88 -13.75 -2.01
C GLY A 88 -1.99 -14.38 -0.63
N ALA A 89 -2.57 -15.58 -0.55
CA ALA A 89 -2.33 -16.48 0.57
C ALA A 89 -2.27 -17.89 0.00
N ALA A 90 -1.08 -18.29 -0.45
CA ALA A 90 -0.81 -19.68 -0.81
C ALA A 90 -1.08 -20.54 0.42
N ARG A 91 -1.98 -21.52 0.28
CA ARG A 91 -2.21 -22.55 1.28
C ARG A 91 -0.93 -23.39 1.41
N PRO A 92 -0.39 -23.63 2.63
CA PRO A 92 0.61 -24.66 2.80
C PRO A 92 -0.07 -26.02 2.54
N GLY A 93 0.29 -26.66 1.44
CA GLY A 93 -0.15 -28.02 1.15
C GLY A 93 0.49 -28.98 2.16
N THR A 94 -0.34 -29.62 2.98
CA THR A 94 0.09 -30.79 3.76
C THR A 94 0.02 -32.00 2.83
N SER A 95 1.14 -32.34 2.17
CA SER A 95 1.27 -33.65 1.52
C SER A 95 1.86 -34.64 2.53
N SER A 96 1.01 -35.51 3.06
CA SER A 96 1.40 -36.76 3.71
C SER A 96 0.61 -37.89 3.07
N LYS A 97 1.30 -38.65 2.23
CA LYS A 97 1.30 -40.12 2.10
C LYS A 97 2.19 -40.51 0.93
#